data_AF-A0A7K1B7X6-F1
#
_entry.id   AF-A0A7K1B7X6-F1
#
_cell.length_a   1.000
_cell.length_b   1.000
_cell.length_c   1.000
_cell.angle_alpha   90.00
_cell.angle_beta   90.00
_cell.angle_gamma   90.00
#
_symmetry.space_group_name_H-M   'P 1'
#
loop_
_entity.id
_entity.type
_entity.pdbx_description
1 polymer ?
#
loop_
_entity_poly.entity_id
_entity_poly.type
_entity_poly.pdbx_seq_one_letter_code
_entity_poly.pdbx_strand_id
1 'polypeptide(L)'
;MALHPNGIHHIAIATRDIKAQIEFFTDVLGGELKALYWMHGVENTFHGFVELSPQCYVAFQQHPDNPAEGTIGVTHAGNAGGQVTAGTMQHLAFHVDTLDDLLALRDRIRSRGVPVVGPMNHGMCASMYFAGPEGLALEVATGGGIDERAWIDPEVQALAGIGDDDLARYVRPADFERPAEPVPQPAFDPTKPHLAYPEPVYRAMLGAPDQAMWTAVTSEPPVQVR
;
A
#
# COMPACT_ATOMS: atom_id res chain seq x y z
N MET A 1 -5.01 23.79 3.01
CA MET A 1 -4.95 22.46 2.36
C MET A 1 -5.81 21.57 3.22
N ALA A 2 -6.74 20.86 2.61
CA ALA A 2 -7.62 19.95 3.33
C ALA A 2 -6.79 18.94 4.13
N LEU A 3 -7.25 18.52 5.30
CA LEU A 3 -6.61 17.44 6.04
C LEU A 3 -6.64 16.15 5.19
N HIS A 4 -5.50 15.52 5.00
CA HIS A 4 -5.35 14.30 4.20
C HIS A 4 -4.21 13.42 4.75
N PRO A 5 -4.18 12.11 4.44
CA PRO A 5 -3.03 11.26 4.74
C PRO A 5 -1.73 11.84 4.14
N ASN A 6 -0.63 11.76 4.87
CA ASN A 6 0.66 12.35 4.47
C ASN A 6 1.73 11.29 4.10
N GLY A 7 1.34 10.02 3.97
CA GLY A 7 2.21 8.91 3.62
C GLY A 7 1.49 7.57 3.71
N ILE A 8 2.20 6.50 3.39
CA ILE A 8 1.72 5.12 3.57
C ILE A 8 2.17 4.62 4.93
N HIS A 9 1.23 4.44 5.87
CA HIS A 9 1.57 3.85 7.17
C HIS A 9 2.09 2.43 6.98
N HIS A 10 1.36 1.60 6.23
CA HIS A 10 1.83 0.30 5.80
C HIS A 10 1.04 -0.22 4.60
N ILE A 11 1.64 -1.15 3.86
CA ILE A 11 0.95 -2.01 2.88
C ILE A 11 1.06 -3.46 3.34
N ALA A 12 -0.05 -4.20 3.33
CA ALA A 12 -0.07 -5.62 3.67
C ALA A 12 -0.15 -6.47 2.40
N ILE A 13 0.82 -7.35 2.20
CA ILE A 13 0.91 -8.26 1.06
C ILE A 13 0.57 -9.68 1.53
N ALA A 14 -0.39 -10.31 0.87
CA ALA A 14 -0.70 -11.72 1.12
C ALA A 14 0.42 -12.61 0.57
N THR A 15 0.80 -13.64 1.32
CA THR A 15 1.89 -14.56 0.96
C THR A 15 1.59 -16.00 1.39
N ARG A 16 2.26 -16.97 0.77
CA ARG A 16 2.38 -18.35 1.22
C ARG A 16 3.69 -18.63 1.96
N ASP A 17 4.68 -17.76 1.82
CA ASP A 17 6.00 -17.90 2.39
C ASP A 17 6.50 -16.56 2.95
N ILE A 18 6.02 -16.23 4.15
CA ILE A 18 6.41 -15.03 4.90
C ILE A 18 7.91 -15.00 5.17
N LYS A 19 8.57 -16.15 5.27
CA LYS A 19 10.01 -16.20 5.49
C LYS A 19 10.75 -15.69 4.25
N ALA A 20 10.39 -16.18 3.06
CA ALA A 20 10.97 -15.70 1.81
C ALA A 20 10.72 -14.20 1.58
N GLN A 21 9.53 -13.71 1.94
CA GLN A 21 9.23 -12.28 1.91
C GLN A 21 10.13 -11.48 2.87
N ILE A 22 10.21 -11.89 4.14
CA ILE A 22 11.07 -11.21 5.12
C ILE A 22 12.54 -11.23 4.67
N GLU A 23 13.05 -12.37 4.20
CA GLU A 23 14.43 -12.50 3.72
C GLU A 23 14.72 -11.56 2.55
N PHE A 24 13.82 -11.48 1.58
CA PHE A 24 13.95 -10.56 0.46
C PHE A 24 13.95 -9.09 0.92
N PHE A 25 12.95 -8.68 1.69
CA PHE A 25 12.80 -7.27 2.07
C PHE A 25 13.88 -6.80 3.07
N THR A 26 14.47 -7.70 3.85
CA THR A 26 15.56 -7.36 4.77
C THR A 26 16.93 -7.43 4.11
N ASP A 27 17.25 -8.45 3.31
CA ASP A 27 18.56 -8.55 2.66
C ASP A 27 18.64 -7.73 1.37
N VAL A 28 17.69 -7.92 0.44
CA VAL A 28 17.73 -7.27 -0.88
C VAL A 28 17.47 -5.76 -0.76
N LEU A 29 16.44 -5.38 0.02
CA LEU A 29 16.05 -3.97 0.18
C LEU A 29 16.61 -3.27 1.43
N GLY A 30 17.14 -4.03 2.40
CA GLY A 30 17.79 -3.44 3.57
C GLY A 30 16.84 -2.97 4.68
N GLY A 31 15.55 -3.36 4.64
CA GLY A 31 14.61 -3.06 5.72
C GLY A 31 14.88 -3.88 6.98
N GLU A 32 14.18 -3.55 8.08
CA GLU A 32 14.33 -4.25 9.36
C GLU A 32 13.02 -4.91 9.80
N LEU A 33 13.05 -6.21 10.15
CA LEU A 33 11.89 -6.87 10.75
C LEU A 33 11.60 -6.29 12.14
N LYS A 34 10.41 -5.72 12.34
CA LYS A 34 9.98 -5.10 13.62
C LYS A 34 8.90 -5.87 14.36
N ALA A 35 8.06 -6.62 13.64
CA ALA A 35 7.03 -7.44 14.26
C ALA A 35 6.81 -8.72 13.47
N LEU A 36 6.50 -9.81 14.18
CA LEU A 36 6.07 -11.09 13.63
C LEU A 36 5.23 -11.82 14.67
N TYR A 37 3.93 -11.99 14.40
CA TYR A 37 2.97 -12.47 15.39
C TYR A 37 1.74 -13.11 14.73
N TRP A 38 0.87 -13.72 15.55
CA TRP A 38 -0.44 -14.19 15.09
C TRP A 38 -1.37 -13.01 14.84
N MET A 39 -1.92 -12.90 13.62
CA MET A 39 -2.80 -11.80 13.25
C MET A 39 -4.03 -11.75 14.15
N HIS A 40 -4.33 -10.57 14.68
CA HIS A 40 -5.47 -10.39 15.57
C HIS A 40 -6.79 -10.68 14.83
N GLY A 41 -7.64 -11.50 15.43
CA GLY A 41 -8.97 -11.80 14.91
C GLY A 41 -9.03 -12.68 13.67
N VAL A 42 -7.90 -13.26 13.22
CA VAL A 42 -7.88 -14.18 12.07
C VAL A 42 -7.15 -15.46 12.46
N GLU A 43 -7.86 -16.59 12.42
CA GLU A 43 -7.31 -17.88 12.80
C GLU A 43 -6.17 -18.29 11.85
N ASN A 44 -5.18 -19.02 12.37
CA ASN A 44 -4.08 -19.62 11.59
C ASN A 44 -3.30 -18.63 10.70
N THR A 45 -3.29 -17.34 11.04
CA THR A 45 -2.71 -16.30 10.21
C THR A 45 -1.49 -15.67 10.87
N PHE A 46 -0.38 -15.58 10.14
CA PHE A 46 0.77 -14.81 10.56
C PHE A 46 0.71 -13.38 10.00
N HIS A 47 1.23 -12.45 10.77
CA HIS A 47 1.42 -11.06 10.36
C HIS A 47 2.85 -10.63 10.70
N GLY A 48 3.61 -10.18 9.70
CA GLY A 48 4.97 -9.66 9.85
C GLY A 48 5.07 -8.24 9.35
N PHE A 49 5.95 -7.42 9.93
CA PHE A 49 6.21 -6.04 9.53
C PHE A 49 7.70 -5.80 9.34
N VAL A 50 8.10 -5.36 8.16
CA VAL A 50 9.43 -4.83 7.84
C VAL A 50 9.34 -3.31 7.77
N GLU A 51 10.17 -2.62 8.55
CA GLU A 51 10.25 -1.16 8.59
C GLU A 51 11.06 -0.63 7.41
N LEU A 52 10.48 0.35 6.72
CA LEU A 52 11.16 1.19 5.72
C LEU A 52 11.52 2.56 6.31
N SER A 53 10.68 3.06 7.21
CA SER A 53 10.94 4.22 8.07
C SER A 53 10.08 4.12 9.34
N PRO A 54 10.32 4.93 10.39
CA PRO A 54 9.51 4.89 11.61
C PRO A 54 8.00 5.13 11.43
N GLN A 55 7.54 5.55 10.24
CA GLN A 55 6.12 5.70 9.92
C GLN A 55 5.68 4.90 8.67
N CYS A 56 6.53 4.04 8.10
CA CYS A 56 6.23 3.30 6.88
C CYS A 56 6.73 1.86 6.96
N TYR A 57 5.83 0.90 6.77
CA TYR A 57 6.12 -0.53 6.84
C TYR A 57 5.61 -1.29 5.63
N VAL A 58 6.31 -2.34 5.24
CA VAL A 58 5.75 -3.41 4.41
C VAL A 58 5.38 -4.55 5.33
N ALA A 59 4.12 -4.96 5.29
CA ALA A 59 3.59 -6.04 6.08
C ALA A 59 3.28 -7.26 5.22
N PHE A 60 3.36 -8.44 5.83
CA PHE A 60 3.10 -9.71 5.18
C PHE A 60 2.07 -10.48 5.98
N GLN A 61 1.01 -10.90 5.30
CA GLN A 61 -0.06 -11.72 5.85
C GLN A 61 0.04 -13.12 5.24
N GLN A 62 0.24 -14.14 6.07
CA GLN A 62 0.27 -15.53 5.62
C GLN A 62 -0.89 -16.30 6.22
N HIS A 63 -1.80 -16.78 5.38
CA HIS A 63 -2.86 -17.71 5.73
C HIS A 63 -2.67 -19.04 4.97
N PRO A 64 -2.91 -20.21 5.58
CA PRO A 64 -2.79 -21.53 4.93
C PRO A 64 -3.77 -21.78 3.79
N ASP A 65 -4.74 -20.89 3.60
CA ASP A 65 -5.73 -20.91 2.50
C ASP A 65 -5.56 -19.75 1.51
N ASN A 66 -4.55 -18.89 1.68
CA ASN A 66 -4.19 -17.93 0.63
C ASN A 66 -3.93 -18.72 -0.67
N PRO A 67 -4.43 -18.28 -1.84
CA PRO A 67 -4.09 -18.92 -3.11
C PRO A 67 -2.57 -18.86 -3.34
N ALA A 68 -1.97 -20.01 -3.70
CA ALA A 68 -0.51 -20.10 -3.91
C ALA A 68 -0.07 -19.72 -5.32
N GLU A 69 -0.98 -19.75 -6.29
CA GLU A 69 -0.67 -19.49 -7.70
C GLU A 69 -1.20 -18.13 -8.15
N GLY A 70 -0.32 -17.37 -8.81
CA GLY A 70 -0.65 -16.13 -9.49
C GLY A 70 -0.95 -16.35 -10.97
N THR A 71 -1.83 -15.53 -11.55
CA THR A 71 -2.06 -15.47 -13.00
C THR A 71 -1.75 -14.06 -13.48
N ILE A 72 -0.77 -13.93 -14.37
CA ILE A 72 -0.40 -12.66 -15.00
C ILE A 72 -1.59 -12.15 -15.81
N GLY A 73 -1.94 -10.88 -15.66
CA GLY A 73 -3.14 -10.31 -16.29
C GLY A 73 -4.41 -10.40 -15.43
N VAL A 74 -4.39 -11.19 -14.35
CA VAL A 74 -5.56 -11.41 -13.50
C VAL A 74 -5.26 -11.05 -12.05
N THR A 75 -4.41 -11.81 -11.36
CA THR A 75 -4.06 -11.56 -9.95
C THR A 75 -2.74 -10.83 -9.79
N HIS A 76 -1.89 -10.84 -10.83
CA HIS A 76 -0.58 -10.19 -10.84
C HIS A 76 -0.39 -9.42 -12.15
N ALA A 77 0.16 -8.21 -12.10
CA ALA A 77 0.39 -7.41 -13.31
C ALA A 77 1.64 -7.85 -14.11
N GLY A 78 2.59 -8.50 -13.45
CA GLY A 78 3.87 -8.92 -14.02
C GLY A 78 4.89 -7.79 -14.21
N ASN A 79 4.46 -6.57 -14.59
CA ASN A 79 5.29 -5.37 -14.67
C ASN A 79 4.44 -4.09 -14.57
N ALA A 80 5.08 -2.92 -14.43
CA ALA A 80 4.43 -1.63 -14.19
C ALA A 80 3.51 -1.10 -15.33
N GLY A 81 3.54 -1.72 -16.52
CA GLY A 81 2.63 -1.42 -17.63
C GLY A 81 1.69 -2.58 -18.01
N GLY A 82 1.75 -3.70 -17.28
CA GLY A 82 0.94 -4.88 -17.52
C GLY A 82 -0.52 -4.68 -17.14
N GLN A 83 -1.41 -5.34 -17.87
CA GLN A 83 -2.83 -5.45 -17.51
C GLN A 83 -2.99 -6.32 -16.26
N VAL A 84 -4.02 -6.06 -15.45
CA VAL A 84 -4.40 -6.84 -14.28
C VAL A 84 -5.87 -6.57 -13.93
N THR A 85 -6.50 -7.41 -13.10
CA THR A 85 -7.90 -7.20 -12.67
C THR A 85 -8.05 -5.83 -12.00
N ALA A 86 -9.11 -5.10 -12.36
CA ALA A 86 -9.41 -3.80 -11.77
C ALA A 86 -9.50 -3.88 -10.24
N GLY A 87 -8.88 -2.92 -9.55
CA GLY A 87 -8.84 -2.87 -8.08
C GLY A 87 -7.73 -3.71 -7.43
N THR A 88 -6.95 -4.48 -8.19
CA THR A 88 -5.75 -5.17 -7.68
C THR A 88 -4.50 -4.28 -7.75
N MET A 89 -3.43 -4.67 -7.06
CA MET A 89 -2.17 -3.94 -7.08
C MET A 89 -1.48 -4.10 -8.46
N GLN A 90 -1.16 -2.96 -9.09
CA GLN A 90 -0.43 -2.93 -10.35
C GLN A 90 1.08 -3.13 -10.09
N HIS A 91 1.70 -2.20 -9.36
CA HIS A 91 3.08 -2.27 -8.87
C HIS A 91 3.17 -1.51 -7.55
N LEU A 92 4.29 -1.69 -6.85
CA LEU A 92 4.62 -0.97 -5.62
C LEU A 92 5.95 -0.26 -5.77
N ALA A 93 5.93 1.07 -5.63
CA ALA A 93 7.12 1.92 -5.66
C ALA A 93 7.53 2.34 -4.25
N PHE A 94 8.80 2.11 -3.90
CA PHE A 94 9.42 2.60 -2.68
C PHE A 94 10.18 3.90 -2.93
N HIS A 95 10.14 4.82 -1.98
CA HIS A 95 10.85 6.08 -2.09
C HIS A 95 12.29 5.98 -1.56
N VAL A 96 13.21 6.68 -2.23
CA VAL A 96 14.54 7.05 -1.70
C VAL A 96 14.79 8.53 -1.95
N ASP A 97 15.53 9.17 -1.04
CA ASP A 97 15.65 10.63 -0.97
C ASP A 97 16.37 11.24 -2.18
N THR A 98 17.36 10.53 -2.73
CA THR A 98 18.21 11.07 -3.80
C THR A 98 18.43 10.08 -4.94
N LEU A 99 18.90 10.61 -6.08
CA LEU A 99 19.35 9.80 -7.22
C LEU A 99 20.55 8.93 -6.86
N ASP A 100 21.45 9.41 -6.01
CA ASP A 100 22.60 8.61 -5.57
C ASP A 100 22.13 7.44 -4.69
N ASP A 101 21.14 7.63 -3.82
CA ASP A 101 20.53 6.54 -3.04
C ASP A 101 19.83 5.52 -3.95
N LEU A 102 19.14 5.98 -4.99
CA LEU A 102 18.53 5.11 -6.00
C LEU A 102 19.59 4.23 -6.69
N LEU A 103 20.72 4.83 -7.08
CA LEU A 103 21.83 4.12 -7.71
C LEU A 103 22.53 3.16 -6.74
N ALA A 104 22.69 3.55 -5.47
CA ALA A 104 23.26 2.69 -4.45
C ALA A 104 22.36 1.49 -4.15
N LEU A 105 21.05 1.70 -4.03
CA LEU A 105 20.09 0.62 -3.81
C LEU A 105 19.98 -0.30 -5.04
N ARG A 106 20.10 0.24 -6.27
CA ARG A 106 20.21 -0.56 -7.49
C ARG A 106 21.35 -1.56 -7.41
N ASP A 107 22.53 -1.08 -7.03
CA ASP A 107 23.74 -1.89 -6.97
C ASP A 107 23.65 -2.90 -5.81
N ARG A 108 23.02 -2.51 -4.69
CA ARG A 108 22.66 -3.43 -3.61
C ARG A 108 21.82 -4.59 -4.12
N ILE A 109 20.70 -4.30 -4.80
CA ILE A 109 19.76 -5.31 -5.32
C ILE A 109 20.48 -6.24 -6.31
N ARG A 110 21.23 -5.68 -7.26
CA ARG A 110 21.99 -6.45 -8.26
C ARG A 110 23.04 -7.36 -7.64
N SER A 111 23.71 -6.93 -6.57
CA SER A 111 24.72 -7.76 -5.91
C SER A 111 24.14 -8.96 -5.16
N ARG A 112 22.81 -9.03 -4.98
CA ARG A 112 22.07 -10.20 -4.46
C ARG A 112 21.49 -11.07 -5.58
N GLY A 113 21.89 -10.82 -6.83
CA GLY A 113 21.47 -11.60 -7.99
C GLY A 113 20.10 -11.24 -8.55
N VAL A 114 19.47 -10.14 -8.09
CA VAL A 114 18.17 -9.69 -8.60
C VAL A 114 18.39 -8.73 -9.78
N PRO A 115 17.86 -9.03 -10.98
CA PRO A 115 17.95 -8.12 -12.12
C PRO A 115 17.15 -6.84 -11.90
N VAL A 116 17.71 -5.70 -12.33
CA VAL A 116 17.06 -4.38 -12.22
C VAL A 116 17.08 -3.67 -13.56
N VAL A 117 15.91 -3.20 -14.00
CA VAL A 117 15.73 -2.36 -15.18
C VAL A 117 15.74 -0.89 -14.75
N GLY A 118 16.61 -0.08 -15.37
CA GLY A 118 16.77 1.34 -15.07
C GLY A 118 18.10 1.73 -14.41
N PRO A 119 18.22 2.97 -13.89
CA PRO A 119 17.11 3.92 -13.70
C PRO A 119 16.58 4.53 -15.01
N MET A 120 15.34 4.99 -14.97
CA MET A 120 14.61 5.69 -16.02
C MET A 120 14.23 7.09 -15.51
N ASN A 121 14.24 8.08 -16.39
CA ASN A 121 13.78 9.43 -16.08
C ASN A 121 12.35 9.61 -16.63
N HIS A 122 11.39 9.78 -15.73
CA HIS A 122 9.98 10.02 -16.03
C HIS A 122 9.61 11.51 -16.03
N GLY A 123 10.59 12.40 -15.89
CA GLY A 123 10.41 13.85 -15.78
C GLY A 123 10.05 14.27 -14.37
N MET A 124 8.93 13.78 -13.81
CA MET A 124 8.53 14.09 -12.43
C MET A 124 9.32 13.32 -11.36
N CYS A 125 9.91 12.19 -11.76
CA CYS A 125 10.71 11.32 -10.90
C CYS A 125 11.73 10.54 -11.73
N ALA A 126 12.70 9.93 -11.05
CA ALA A 126 13.54 8.89 -11.61
C ALA A 126 13.31 7.59 -10.85
N SER A 127 13.25 6.46 -11.55
CA SER A 127 12.93 5.18 -10.90
C SER A 127 13.56 3.98 -11.59
N MET A 128 13.51 2.83 -10.94
CA MET A 128 13.99 1.55 -11.44
C MET A 128 13.04 0.42 -11.05
N TYR A 129 12.99 -0.64 -11.85
CA TYR A 129 12.02 -1.73 -11.71
C TYR A 129 12.72 -3.10 -11.55
N PHE A 130 12.14 -3.96 -10.72
CA PHE A 130 12.63 -5.32 -10.46
C PHE A 130 11.49 -6.20 -9.91
N ALA A 131 11.69 -7.52 -9.94
CA ALA A 131 10.72 -8.47 -9.40
C ALA A 131 11.01 -8.75 -7.91
N GLY A 132 9.95 -8.89 -7.13
CA GLY A 132 9.99 -9.47 -5.79
C GLY A 132 9.50 -10.93 -5.75
N PRO A 133 9.50 -11.55 -4.56
CA PRO A 133 8.94 -12.89 -4.37
C PRO A 133 7.48 -12.96 -4.81
N GLU A 134 7.02 -14.16 -5.18
CA GLU A 134 5.62 -14.43 -5.54
C GLU A 134 5.08 -13.54 -6.68
N GLY A 135 5.95 -13.02 -7.56
CA GLY A 135 5.54 -12.26 -8.74
C GLY A 135 5.22 -10.80 -8.47
N LEU A 136 5.67 -10.23 -7.33
CA LEU A 136 5.56 -8.82 -7.04
C LEU A 136 6.30 -7.97 -8.10
N ALA A 137 5.60 -6.97 -8.66
CA ALA A 137 6.21 -5.94 -9.50
C ALA A 137 6.63 -4.77 -8.62
N LEU A 138 7.94 -4.60 -8.43
CA LEU A 138 8.51 -3.63 -7.52
C LEU A 138 9.24 -2.51 -8.27
N GLU A 139 9.22 -1.33 -7.65
CA GLU A 139 9.88 -0.14 -8.11
C GLU A 139 10.58 0.55 -6.93
N VAL A 140 11.70 1.23 -7.20
CA VAL A 140 12.24 2.25 -6.31
C VAL A 140 12.31 3.55 -7.09
N ALA A 141 11.86 4.65 -6.50
CA ALA A 141 11.79 5.96 -7.13
C ALA A 141 12.33 7.07 -6.22
N THR A 142 12.87 8.11 -6.84
CA THR A 142 13.25 9.36 -6.20
C THR A 142 12.68 10.54 -6.98
N GLY A 143 12.53 11.69 -6.32
CA GLY A 143 11.84 12.86 -6.85
C GLY A 143 10.55 13.17 -6.10
N GLY A 144 9.74 14.09 -6.64
CA GLY A 144 8.54 14.60 -6.00
C GLY A 144 8.24 16.03 -6.44
N GLY A 145 7.29 16.69 -5.77
CA GLY A 145 6.92 18.08 -6.08
C GLY A 145 6.29 18.24 -7.46
N ILE A 146 5.41 17.31 -7.84
CA ILE A 146 4.72 17.30 -9.12
C ILE A 146 3.86 18.57 -9.24
N ASP A 147 4.10 19.39 -10.27
CA ASP A 147 3.26 20.54 -10.61
C ASP A 147 2.08 20.07 -11.46
N GLU A 148 0.88 20.10 -10.88
CA GLU A 148 -0.34 19.62 -11.54
C GLU A 148 -0.64 20.36 -12.84
N ARG A 149 -0.19 21.61 -12.97
CA ARG A 149 -0.40 22.43 -14.18
C ARG A 149 0.44 21.95 -15.36
N ALA A 150 1.52 21.23 -15.09
CA ALA A 150 2.41 20.68 -16.10
C ALA A 150 2.13 19.19 -16.38
N TRP A 151 1.56 18.48 -15.41
CA TRP A 151 1.43 17.01 -15.43
C TRP A 151 0.01 16.48 -15.56
N ILE A 152 -1.00 17.35 -15.60
CA ILE A 152 -2.36 16.98 -16.01
C ILE A 152 -2.53 17.31 -17.48
N ASP A 153 -2.56 16.28 -18.31
CA ASP A 153 -2.75 16.40 -19.76
C ASP A 153 -4.24 16.66 -20.08
N PRO A 154 -4.60 17.78 -20.75
CA PRO A 154 -5.98 18.08 -21.12
C PRO A 154 -6.64 17.02 -22.02
N GLU A 155 -5.88 16.35 -22.88
CA GLU A 155 -6.41 15.27 -23.72
C GLU A 155 -6.84 14.08 -22.85
N VAL A 156 -5.98 13.68 -21.92
CA VAL A 156 -6.25 12.57 -21.00
C VAL A 156 -7.39 12.92 -20.04
N GLN A 157 -7.43 14.15 -19.53
CA GLN A 157 -8.53 14.66 -18.71
C GLN A 157 -9.88 14.49 -19.45
N ALA A 158 -9.95 14.91 -20.71
CA ALA A 158 -11.16 14.79 -21.52
C ALA A 158 -11.55 13.33 -21.79
N LEU A 159 -10.57 12.48 -22.13
CA LEU A 159 -10.80 11.04 -22.35
C LEU A 159 -11.28 10.31 -21.08
N ALA A 160 -10.85 10.78 -19.90
CA ALA A 160 -11.31 10.27 -18.61
C ALA A 160 -12.71 10.77 -18.21
N GLY A 161 -13.32 11.68 -18.99
CA GLY A 161 -14.63 12.25 -18.69
C GLY A 161 -14.62 13.23 -17.52
N ILE A 162 -13.48 13.83 -17.20
CA ILE A 162 -13.30 14.76 -16.08
C ILE A 162 -13.54 16.20 -16.58
N GLY A 163 -14.64 16.82 -16.14
CA GLY A 163 -14.94 18.21 -16.51
C GLY A 163 -14.03 19.21 -15.78
N ASP A 164 -14.05 20.47 -16.23
CA ASP A 164 -13.23 21.53 -15.60
C ASP A 164 -13.62 21.77 -14.13
N ASP A 165 -14.91 21.70 -13.81
CA ASP A 165 -15.41 21.81 -12.44
C ASP A 165 -14.99 20.60 -11.58
N ASP A 166 -14.86 19.42 -12.16
CA ASP A 166 -14.33 18.24 -11.47
C ASP A 166 -12.84 18.43 -11.17
N LEU A 167 -12.06 18.80 -12.18
CA LEU A 167 -10.63 19.04 -12.05
C LEU A 167 -10.35 20.10 -10.98
N ALA A 168 -11.07 21.23 -11.01
CA ALA A 168 -10.93 22.30 -10.03
C ALA A 168 -11.11 21.81 -8.58
N ARG A 169 -12.08 20.91 -8.34
CA ARG A 169 -12.30 20.28 -7.02
C ARG A 169 -11.23 19.25 -6.67
N TYR A 170 -10.66 18.54 -7.65
CA TYR A 170 -9.66 17.50 -7.42
C TYR A 170 -8.29 18.09 -7.07
N VAL A 171 -7.86 19.16 -7.76
CA VAL A 171 -6.59 19.84 -7.48
C VAL A 171 -6.65 20.66 -6.19
N ARG A 172 -7.86 21.07 -5.78
CA ARG A 172 -8.11 21.85 -4.57
C ARG A 172 -9.31 21.26 -3.80
N PRO A 173 -9.14 20.11 -3.13
CA PRO A 173 -10.19 19.52 -2.31
C PRO A 173 -10.66 20.48 -1.23
N ALA A 174 -11.95 20.41 -0.90
CA ALA A 174 -12.54 21.23 0.15
C ALA A 174 -11.93 20.92 1.53
N ASP A 175 -11.69 21.95 2.33
CA ASP A 175 -11.27 21.77 3.71
C ASP A 175 -12.40 21.10 4.53
N PHE A 176 -12.02 20.33 5.55
CA PHE A 176 -12.96 19.72 6.49
C PHE A 176 -12.70 20.27 7.89
N GLU A 177 -13.67 21.01 8.41
CA GLU A 177 -13.67 21.45 9.79
C GLU A 177 -14.33 20.38 10.66
N ARG A 178 -13.55 19.77 11.55
CA ARG A 178 -14.08 18.76 12.47
C ARG A 178 -15.10 19.43 13.41
N PRO A 179 -16.36 18.94 13.47
CA PRO A 179 -17.34 19.44 14.43
C PRO A 179 -16.93 19.15 15.88
N ALA A 180 -17.54 19.87 16.83
CA ALA A 180 -17.25 19.70 18.26
C ALA A 180 -17.56 18.27 18.75
N GLU A 181 -18.64 17.67 18.23
CA GLU A 181 -18.98 16.27 18.45
C GLU A 181 -18.57 15.43 17.24
N PRO A 182 -18.03 14.20 17.42
CA PRO A 182 -17.72 13.31 16.30
C PRO A 182 -18.93 13.05 15.41
N VAL A 183 -18.72 13.04 14.09
CA VAL A 183 -19.75 12.67 13.13
C VAL A 183 -20.07 11.18 13.33
N PRO A 184 -21.34 10.78 13.56
CA PRO A 184 -21.70 9.38 13.73
C PRO A 184 -21.55 8.61 12.41
N GLN A 185 -21.47 7.28 12.51
CA GLN A 185 -21.52 6.42 11.33
C GLN A 185 -22.80 6.70 10.52
N PRO A 186 -22.71 6.80 9.18
CA PRO A 186 -23.88 7.01 8.35
C PRO A 186 -24.78 5.77 8.34
N ALA A 187 -26.04 5.95 7.94
CA ALA A 187 -26.91 4.82 7.64
C ALA A 187 -26.30 3.95 6.53
N PHE A 188 -26.49 2.64 6.62
CA PHE A 188 -26.00 1.71 5.60
C PHE A 188 -26.64 2.03 4.24
N ASP A 189 -25.80 2.35 3.26
CA ASP A 189 -26.18 2.66 1.88
C ASP A 189 -25.40 1.72 0.94
N PRO A 190 -26.06 0.70 0.35
CA PRO A 190 -25.38 -0.30 -0.47
C PRO A 190 -24.72 0.25 -1.73
N THR A 191 -24.95 1.52 -2.08
CA THR A 191 -24.28 2.19 -3.20
C THR A 191 -22.89 2.72 -2.84
N LYS A 192 -22.52 2.70 -1.54
CA LYS A 192 -21.21 3.13 -1.07
C LYS A 192 -20.24 1.94 -0.97
N PRO A 193 -18.92 2.18 -1.00
CA PRO A 193 -17.93 1.14 -0.75
C PRO A 193 -18.11 0.52 0.63
N HIS A 194 -18.03 -0.81 0.70
CA HIS A 194 -18.21 -1.58 1.93
C HIS A 194 -17.16 -2.68 2.05
N LEU A 195 -16.80 -3.00 3.30
CA LEU A 195 -15.97 -4.16 3.61
C LEU A 195 -16.80 -5.43 3.42
N ALA A 196 -16.19 -6.45 2.81
CA ALA A 196 -16.86 -7.71 2.47
C ALA A 196 -16.92 -8.69 3.67
N TYR A 197 -17.58 -8.28 4.76
CA TYR A 197 -17.92 -9.16 5.88
C TYR A 197 -19.32 -9.78 5.67
N PRO A 198 -19.65 -10.89 6.37
CA PRO A 198 -21.03 -11.35 6.45
C PRO A 198 -21.96 -10.22 6.92
N GLU A 199 -23.03 -9.95 6.18
CA GLU A 199 -23.86 -8.74 6.37
C GLU A 199 -24.33 -8.52 7.83
N PRO A 200 -24.83 -9.54 8.57
CA PRO A 200 -25.25 -9.34 9.96
C PRO A 200 -24.11 -8.87 10.87
N VAL A 201 -22.89 -9.40 10.65
CA VAL A 201 -21.69 -9.03 11.40
C VAL A 201 -21.30 -7.59 11.05
N TYR A 202 -21.30 -7.25 9.77
CA TYR A 202 -20.91 -5.92 9.31
C TYR A 202 -21.85 -4.83 9.83
N ARG A 203 -23.17 -5.07 9.77
CA ARG A 203 -24.17 -4.14 10.32
C ARG A 203 -24.00 -3.94 11.82
N ALA A 204 -23.69 -5.00 12.57
CA ALA A 204 -23.40 -4.89 14.00
C ALA A 204 -22.13 -4.04 14.26
N MET A 205 -21.08 -4.22 13.47
CA MET A 205 -19.86 -3.41 13.56
C MET A 205 -20.12 -1.93 13.28
N LEU A 206 -20.89 -1.61 12.22
CA LEU A 206 -21.24 -0.22 11.87
C LEU A 206 -22.10 0.47 12.95
N GLY A 207 -22.87 -0.30 13.72
CA GLY A 207 -23.68 0.22 14.82
C GLY A 207 -22.93 0.37 16.15
N ALA A 208 -21.70 -0.12 16.25
CA ALA A 208 -20.93 -0.06 17.48
C ALA A 208 -20.25 1.32 17.64
N PRO A 209 -20.15 1.85 18.87
CA PRO A 209 -19.41 3.08 19.11
C PRO A 209 -17.90 2.86 18.92
N ASP A 210 -17.18 3.92 18.56
CA ASP A 210 -15.72 3.89 18.37
C ASP A 210 -14.98 3.30 19.57
N GLN A 211 -15.46 3.57 20.80
CA GLN A 211 -14.87 3.02 22.02
C GLN A 211 -14.97 1.49 22.08
N ALA A 212 -16.03 0.89 21.55
CA ALA A 212 -16.15 -0.57 21.48
C ALA A 212 -15.15 -1.14 20.46
N MET A 213 -14.95 -0.45 19.33
CA MET A 213 -13.96 -0.82 18.32
C MET A 213 -12.52 -0.70 18.86
N TRP A 214 -12.23 0.35 19.64
CA TRP A 214 -10.93 0.56 20.28
C TRP A 214 -10.49 -0.64 21.14
N THR A 215 -11.44 -1.30 21.81
CA THR A 215 -11.18 -2.44 22.68
C THR A 215 -11.44 -3.81 22.03
N ALA A 216 -11.76 -3.84 20.74
CA ALA A 216 -12.20 -5.06 20.06
C ALA A 216 -11.06 -6.05 19.74
N VAL A 217 -9.81 -5.60 19.77
CA VAL A 217 -8.63 -6.43 19.48
C VAL A 217 -7.66 -6.40 20.65
N THR A 218 -6.98 -7.51 20.89
CA THR A 218 -5.87 -7.58 21.84
C THR A 218 -4.74 -6.66 21.38
N SER A 219 -4.27 -5.77 22.25
CA SER A 219 -3.21 -4.80 21.92
C SER A 219 -1.87 -5.09 22.60
N GLU A 220 -1.76 -6.21 23.33
CA GLU A 220 -0.53 -6.57 24.03
C GLU A 220 0.48 -7.21 23.08
N PRO A 221 1.78 -6.85 23.17
CA PRO A 221 2.82 -7.52 22.41
C PRO A 221 2.86 -9.03 22.71
N PRO A 222 3.21 -9.88 21.73
CA PRO A 222 3.29 -11.33 21.93
C PRO A 222 4.38 -11.76 22.92
N VAL A 223 5.34 -10.87 23.20
CA VAL A 223 6.43 -11.09 24.16
C VAL A 223 6.56 -9.88 25.07
N GLN A 224 6.54 -10.11 26.38
CA GLN A 224 6.74 -9.07 27.39
C GLN A 224 8.24 -8.87 27.63
N VAL A 225 8.76 -7.69 27.27
CA VAL A 225 10.17 -7.32 27.51
C VAL A 225 10.35 -6.99 29.00
N ARG A 226 11.40 -7.53 29.60
CA ARG A 226 11.78 -7.26 31.00
C ARG A 226 12.83 -6.18 31.11
#